data_AF-A0A9E4EPF1-F1
#
_entry.id   AF-A0A9E4EPF1-F1
#
_cell.length_a   1.000
_cell.length_b   1.000
_cell.length_c   1.000
_cell.angle_alpha   90.00
_cell.angle_beta   90.00
_cell.angle_gamma   90.00
#
_symmetry.space_group_name_H-M   'P 1'
#
loop_
_entity.id
_entity.type
_entity.pdbx_description
1 polymer ?
#
loop_
_entity_poly.entity_id
_entity_poly.type
_entity_poly.pdbx_seq_one_letter_code
_entity_poly.pdbx_strand_id
1 'polypeptide(L)'
;MPYQKYRSFSPVDLPNRTWPNRTLHHAPRWCSVDLRDGNQALIDPMNVEEKHRMFELLLDVGLVEIEVGFPSASQPDFKFLRSIVDQNLIPDDVIVQVLCQARPELIHRTLEAMEGVKRGIFHLYNSTSSLQRRVVFNMDRGEIVDLAVSGVELVKQGLKDIVDSDIVLEYSPESFTATELDFAVEVCDAVAAAWGATPERKMIVNLPSTVEMATPNIYADQIEWFCRNFRHRESAVVSLHTHNDRGTGVAATELGLMAGAERVEGTLFGNGERTGNCDLVAVAMNLFSQGVDPELDLRDMPRIRETVEAVNKIPVHIRHPYAGELVFTAFSGSHQDAIRKGMSVVSRERWEVPYLPIDPADVGSSYRESVRVNSQSGKSGVGFILEEYFGVSLPRDMLVEFSRVVQRLTEDLDREVKPPEIFRALLKSYRDDQEPYRLNHHEVEASDDGECFLRAEVTVATSTLKIEGMGANPILAFAEALSGSLNEPVEIVESSIHRVLSADDETAHDYFLGVVAVVGADGTTYGVGYASDATNAQLDSVISSLNRRWRGTAVLRPLAAGSAASAS
;
A
#
# COMPACT_ATOMS: atom_id res chain seq x y z
N MET A 1 -28.47 -15.99 12.50
CA MET A 1 -28.71 -14.58 12.12
C MET A 1 -30.18 -14.39 11.73
N PRO A 2 -30.82 -13.24 12.03
CA PRO A 2 -32.24 -13.00 11.73
C PRO A 2 -32.47 -12.64 10.25
N TYR A 3 -32.14 -13.57 9.34
CA TYR A 3 -32.13 -13.32 7.90
C TYR A 3 -33.51 -12.98 7.31
N GLN A 4 -34.61 -13.32 8.00
CA GLN A 4 -35.99 -13.05 7.57
C GLN A 4 -36.36 -11.56 7.55
N LYS A 5 -35.54 -10.69 8.17
CA LYS A 5 -35.73 -9.22 8.12
C LYS A 5 -35.44 -8.65 6.73
N TYR A 6 -34.66 -9.36 5.91
CA TYR A 6 -34.13 -8.86 4.65
C TYR A 6 -34.89 -9.52 3.48
N ARG A 7 -35.17 -8.73 2.43
CA ARG A 7 -35.81 -9.22 1.21
C ARG A 7 -34.80 -9.30 0.09
N SER A 8 -34.94 -10.29 -0.79
CA SER A 8 -34.15 -10.38 -2.01
C SER A 8 -34.46 -9.19 -2.92
N PHE A 9 -33.42 -8.69 -3.61
CA PHE A 9 -33.59 -7.68 -4.63
C PHE A 9 -34.32 -8.29 -5.85
N SER A 10 -35.26 -7.55 -6.44
CA SER A 10 -36.00 -7.99 -7.63
C SER A 10 -35.11 -7.87 -8.87
N PRO A 11 -34.87 -8.94 -9.64
CA PRO A 11 -34.13 -8.84 -10.90
C PRO A 11 -34.85 -7.94 -11.91
N VAL A 12 -34.07 -7.31 -12.80
CA VAL A 12 -34.61 -6.57 -13.95
C VAL A 12 -34.97 -7.56 -15.06
N ASP A 13 -36.17 -7.44 -15.63
CA ASP A 13 -36.59 -8.24 -16.77
C ASP A 13 -35.95 -7.72 -18.07
N LEU A 14 -34.75 -8.22 -18.37
CA LEU A 14 -33.97 -7.87 -19.57
C LEU A 14 -33.41 -9.13 -20.25
N PRO A 15 -34.26 -9.97 -20.88
CA PRO A 15 -33.84 -11.26 -21.45
C PRO A 15 -32.85 -11.11 -22.60
N ASN A 16 -32.87 -9.97 -23.30
CA ASN A 16 -32.00 -9.64 -24.43
C ASN A 16 -30.90 -8.63 -24.03
N ARG A 17 -30.36 -8.74 -22.81
CA ARG A 17 -29.20 -7.94 -22.36
C ARG A 17 -28.00 -8.16 -23.29
N THR A 18 -27.22 -7.10 -23.54
CA THR A 18 -26.07 -7.14 -24.46
C THR A 18 -24.75 -6.93 -23.76
N TRP A 19 -24.74 -6.32 -22.57
CA TRP A 19 -23.52 -6.06 -21.81
C TRP A 19 -22.63 -7.29 -21.57
N PRO A 20 -23.14 -8.55 -21.38
CA PRO A 20 -22.25 -9.70 -21.15
C PRO A 20 -21.37 -10.06 -22.35
N ASN A 21 -21.69 -9.57 -23.55
CA ASN A 21 -20.96 -9.84 -24.79
C ASN A 21 -20.10 -8.65 -25.25
N ARG A 22 -19.94 -7.64 -24.39
CA ARG A 22 -19.16 -6.44 -24.69
C ARG A 22 -17.86 -6.44 -23.89
N THR A 23 -16.85 -5.79 -24.46
CA THR A 23 -15.54 -5.56 -23.85
C THR A 23 -15.24 -4.07 -23.91
N LEU A 24 -14.56 -3.57 -22.90
CA LEU A 24 -14.13 -2.17 -22.87
C LEU A 24 -12.89 -2.01 -23.77
N HIS A 25 -12.89 -0.97 -24.59
CA HIS A 25 -11.81 -0.71 -25.57
C HIS A 25 -11.30 0.73 -25.53
N HIS A 26 -11.86 1.57 -24.66
CA HIS A 26 -11.48 2.96 -24.44
C HIS A 26 -11.79 3.32 -22.99
N ALA A 27 -11.12 4.35 -22.47
CA ALA A 27 -11.43 4.93 -21.17
C ALA A 27 -12.84 5.56 -21.17
N PRO A 28 -13.58 5.50 -20.04
CA PRO A 28 -14.74 6.35 -19.84
C PRO A 28 -14.30 7.80 -19.59
N ARG A 29 -15.25 8.73 -19.60
CA ARG A 29 -15.03 10.04 -18.96
C ARG A 29 -14.88 9.84 -17.46
N TRP A 30 -13.78 10.31 -16.90
CA TRP A 30 -13.51 10.20 -15.46
C TRP A 30 -13.95 11.47 -14.74
N CYS A 31 -14.67 11.29 -13.63
CA CYS A 31 -14.90 12.36 -12.66
C CYS A 31 -14.44 11.92 -11.27
N SER A 32 -13.53 12.69 -10.69
CA SER A 32 -13.17 12.50 -9.29
C SER A 32 -14.14 13.26 -8.39
N VAL A 33 -14.62 12.56 -7.36
CA VAL A 33 -15.42 13.12 -6.28
C VAL A 33 -14.67 13.12 -4.94
N ASP A 34 -13.33 13.02 -4.97
CA ASP A 34 -12.48 12.97 -3.77
C ASP A 34 -12.69 14.20 -2.86
N LEU A 35 -12.79 15.39 -3.47
CA LEU A 35 -12.91 16.66 -2.75
C LEU A 35 -14.31 16.94 -2.16
N ARG A 36 -15.32 16.13 -2.53
CA ARG A 36 -16.69 16.21 -2.02
C ARG A 36 -17.10 14.93 -1.32
N ASP A 37 -17.32 13.84 -2.05
CA ASP A 37 -17.80 12.58 -1.49
C ASP A 37 -16.73 11.87 -0.64
N GLY A 38 -15.48 11.88 -1.13
CA GLY A 38 -14.35 11.39 -0.33
C GLY A 38 -14.18 12.21 0.96
N ASN A 39 -14.18 13.53 0.82
CA ASN A 39 -13.96 14.46 1.93
C ASN A 39 -15.03 14.42 3.02
N GLN A 40 -16.32 14.34 2.66
CA GLN A 40 -17.41 14.30 3.65
C GLN A 40 -17.40 13.02 4.51
N ALA A 41 -16.79 11.95 4.01
CA ALA A 41 -16.72 10.66 4.68
C ALA A 41 -15.52 10.54 5.65
N LEU A 42 -14.64 11.54 5.68
CA LEU A 42 -13.51 11.57 6.61
C LEU A 42 -13.97 11.90 8.02
N ILE A 43 -13.31 11.27 9.01
CA ILE A 43 -13.49 11.63 10.43
C ILE A 43 -13.06 13.09 10.64
N ASP A 44 -11.90 13.44 10.08
CA ASP A 44 -11.34 14.79 10.08
C ASP A 44 -11.28 15.31 8.63
N PRO A 45 -12.30 16.07 8.18
CA PRO A 45 -12.35 16.59 6.82
C PRO A 45 -11.09 17.38 6.45
N MET A 46 -10.80 17.43 5.15
CA MET A 46 -9.70 18.21 4.59
C MET A 46 -9.87 19.68 4.92
N ASN A 47 -8.80 20.31 5.39
CA ASN A 47 -8.68 21.77 5.38
C ASN A 47 -8.46 22.29 3.95
N VAL A 48 -8.42 23.61 3.76
CA VAL A 48 -8.30 24.22 2.43
C VAL A 48 -6.98 23.86 1.76
N GLU A 49 -5.90 23.79 2.52
CA GLU A 49 -4.56 23.41 2.03
C GLU A 49 -4.50 21.94 1.60
N GLU A 50 -5.11 21.03 2.37
CA GLU A 50 -5.27 19.62 2.03
C GLU A 50 -6.13 19.44 0.76
N LYS A 51 -7.19 20.25 0.60
CA LYS A 51 -7.98 20.28 -0.63
C LYS A 51 -7.17 20.77 -1.85
N HIS A 52 -6.32 21.78 -1.70
CA HIS A 52 -5.42 22.20 -2.77
C HIS A 52 -4.45 21.08 -3.16
N ARG A 53 -3.84 20.39 -2.18
CA ARG A 53 -2.96 19.25 -2.44
C ARG A 53 -3.66 18.11 -3.18
N MET A 54 -4.90 17.79 -2.80
CA MET A 54 -5.69 16.79 -3.51
C MET A 54 -6.03 17.28 -4.93
N PHE A 55 -6.47 18.53 -5.09
CA PHE A 55 -6.79 19.08 -6.41
C PHE A 55 -5.58 19.04 -7.37
N GLU A 56 -4.41 19.48 -6.92
CA GLU A 56 -3.16 19.39 -7.68
C GLU A 56 -2.82 17.94 -8.06
N LEU A 57 -3.00 16.99 -7.14
CA LEU A 57 -2.80 15.57 -7.43
C LEU A 57 -3.75 15.07 -8.53
N LEU A 58 -5.03 15.43 -8.46
CA LEU A 58 -6.02 15.00 -9.45
C LEU A 58 -5.67 15.54 -10.84
N LEU A 59 -5.20 16.79 -10.92
CA LEU A 59 -4.69 17.38 -12.16
C LEU A 59 -3.45 16.63 -12.69
N ASP A 60 -2.49 16.32 -11.82
CA ASP A 60 -1.27 15.57 -12.18
C ASP A 60 -1.58 14.16 -12.70
N VAL A 61 -2.61 13.50 -12.14
CA VAL A 61 -3.10 12.19 -12.60
C VAL A 61 -3.82 12.30 -13.96
N GLY A 62 -4.24 13.50 -14.37
CA GLY A 62 -4.94 13.74 -15.64
C GLY A 62 -6.46 13.76 -15.53
N LEU A 63 -7.03 13.88 -14.33
CA LEU A 63 -8.47 14.02 -14.15
C LEU A 63 -8.95 15.41 -14.57
N VAL A 64 -9.84 15.46 -15.56
CA VAL A 64 -10.35 16.71 -16.14
C VAL A 64 -11.74 17.09 -15.65
N GLU A 65 -12.49 16.19 -15.02
CA GLU A 65 -13.74 16.52 -14.33
C GLU A 65 -13.58 16.28 -12.82
N ILE A 66 -13.75 17.32 -12.01
CA ILE A 66 -13.45 17.25 -10.58
C ILE A 66 -14.58 17.89 -9.77
N GLU A 67 -15.24 17.10 -8.91
CA GLU A 67 -16.25 17.61 -7.98
C GLU A 67 -15.59 18.21 -6.74
N VAL A 68 -15.52 19.54 -6.71
CA VAL A 68 -14.71 20.31 -5.75
C VAL A 68 -15.41 20.59 -4.41
N GLY A 69 -16.70 20.25 -4.29
CA GLY A 69 -17.41 20.33 -3.01
C GLY A 69 -18.93 20.51 -3.12
N PHE A 70 -19.53 20.73 -1.95
CA PHE A 70 -20.93 21.12 -1.75
C PHE A 70 -20.98 22.53 -1.13
N PRO A 71 -20.72 23.59 -1.92
CA PRO A 71 -20.42 24.94 -1.41
C PRO A 71 -21.59 25.59 -0.66
N SER A 72 -22.84 25.21 -0.96
CA SER A 72 -23.98 25.73 -0.21
C SER A 72 -24.15 25.10 1.17
N ALA A 73 -23.64 23.89 1.39
CA ALA A 73 -23.73 23.15 2.65
C ALA A 73 -22.46 23.28 3.52
N SER A 74 -21.31 23.59 2.91
CA SER A 74 -20.00 23.64 3.57
C SER A 74 -19.29 24.97 3.29
N GLN A 75 -19.02 25.74 4.35
CA GLN A 75 -18.25 26.99 4.23
C GLN A 75 -16.78 26.78 3.79
N PRO A 76 -16.08 25.72 4.23
CA PRO A 76 -14.79 25.33 3.66
C PRO A 76 -14.85 25.05 2.16
N ASP A 77 -15.88 24.34 1.67
CA ASP A 77 -16.04 24.02 0.24
C ASP A 77 -16.27 25.29 -0.58
N PHE A 78 -17.13 26.18 -0.07
CA PHE A 78 -17.32 27.50 -0.67
C PHE A 78 -15.99 28.26 -0.78
N LYS A 79 -15.21 28.33 0.31
CA LYS A 79 -13.92 29.02 0.33
C LYS A 79 -12.90 28.37 -0.62
N PHE A 80 -12.90 27.04 -0.71
CA PHE A 80 -12.01 26.32 -1.59
C PHE A 80 -12.33 26.61 -3.07
N LEU A 81 -13.61 26.52 -3.47
CA LEU A 81 -14.03 26.88 -4.83
C LEU A 81 -13.67 28.33 -5.16
N ARG A 82 -13.97 29.28 -4.26
CA ARG A 82 -13.54 30.67 -4.44
C ARG A 82 -12.03 30.79 -4.58
N SER A 83 -11.27 30.08 -3.76
CA SER A 83 -9.81 30.08 -3.81
C SER A 83 -9.26 29.65 -5.17
N ILE A 84 -9.74 28.54 -5.75
CA ILE A 84 -9.24 28.04 -7.05
C ILE A 84 -9.70 28.92 -8.23
N VAL A 85 -10.87 29.57 -8.12
CA VAL A 85 -11.37 30.52 -9.12
C VAL A 85 -10.59 31.84 -9.06
N ASP A 86 -10.52 32.47 -7.89
CA ASP A 86 -9.92 33.80 -7.69
C ASP A 86 -8.41 33.80 -7.99
N GLN A 87 -7.75 32.66 -7.77
CA GLN A 87 -6.32 32.48 -8.07
C GLN A 87 -6.07 31.92 -9.48
N ASN A 88 -7.12 31.69 -10.28
CA ASN A 88 -7.04 31.12 -11.63
C ASN A 88 -6.22 29.81 -11.68
N LEU A 89 -6.54 28.89 -10.76
CA LEU A 89 -5.89 27.59 -10.62
C LEU A 89 -6.58 26.49 -11.42
N ILE A 90 -7.75 26.75 -12.01
CA ILE A 90 -8.47 25.80 -12.85
C ILE A 90 -7.90 25.88 -14.28
N PRO A 91 -7.25 24.82 -14.80
CA PRO A 91 -6.79 24.77 -16.19
C PRO A 91 -7.95 24.87 -17.20
N ASP A 92 -7.67 25.31 -18.43
CA ASP A 92 -8.72 25.56 -19.44
C ASP A 92 -9.46 24.29 -19.91
N ASP A 93 -8.78 23.14 -19.86
CA ASP A 93 -9.33 21.83 -20.21
C ASP A 93 -10.13 21.18 -19.08
N VAL A 94 -9.99 21.66 -17.84
CA VAL A 94 -10.64 21.13 -16.64
C VAL A 94 -12.03 21.72 -16.43
N ILE A 95 -12.96 20.87 -15.99
CA ILE A 95 -14.34 21.20 -15.67
C ILE A 95 -14.57 20.92 -14.18
N VAL A 96 -14.84 21.96 -13.40
CA VAL A 96 -15.16 21.80 -11.98
C VAL A 96 -16.65 21.48 -11.78
N GLN A 97 -16.95 20.50 -10.94
CA GLN A 97 -18.29 20.09 -10.57
C GLN A 97 -18.62 20.54 -9.14
N VAL A 98 -19.85 20.96 -8.90
CA VAL A 98 -20.36 21.30 -7.55
C VAL A 98 -21.67 20.58 -7.29
N LEU A 99 -21.79 20.00 -6.10
CA LEU A 99 -23.02 19.34 -5.67
C LEU A 99 -24.01 20.36 -5.11
N CYS A 100 -25.29 20.17 -5.40
CA CYS A 100 -26.38 20.94 -4.81
C CYS A 100 -27.65 20.09 -4.64
N GLN A 101 -28.30 20.22 -3.48
CA GLN A 101 -29.66 19.71 -3.31
C GLN A 101 -30.66 20.62 -4.04
N ALA A 102 -31.78 20.04 -4.50
CA ALA A 102 -32.88 20.78 -5.12
C ALA A 102 -33.68 21.65 -4.13
N ARG A 103 -33.03 22.62 -3.48
CA ARG A 103 -33.64 23.61 -2.57
C ARG A 103 -33.26 25.03 -2.99
N PRO A 104 -34.21 25.98 -3.09
CA PRO A 104 -33.94 27.31 -3.63
C PRO A 104 -32.78 28.05 -2.96
N GLU A 105 -32.72 28.03 -1.63
CA GLU A 105 -31.67 28.70 -0.85
C GLU A 105 -30.28 28.10 -1.07
N LEU A 106 -30.21 26.79 -1.30
CA LEU A 106 -28.95 26.11 -1.57
C LEU A 106 -28.49 26.37 -3.02
N ILE A 107 -29.43 26.34 -3.97
CA ILE A 107 -29.15 26.64 -5.38
C ILE A 107 -28.57 28.05 -5.53
N HIS A 108 -29.20 29.07 -4.92
CA HIS A 108 -28.68 30.44 -4.99
C HIS A 108 -27.27 30.56 -4.43
N ARG A 109 -26.98 29.89 -3.30
CA ARG A 109 -25.66 29.92 -2.68
C ARG A 109 -24.60 29.15 -3.49
N THR A 110 -24.98 28.04 -4.15
CA THR A 110 -24.08 27.34 -5.07
C THR A 110 -23.76 28.20 -6.29
N LEU A 111 -24.75 28.90 -6.85
CA LEU A 111 -24.54 29.84 -7.96
C LEU A 111 -23.60 30.99 -7.58
N GLU A 112 -23.76 31.57 -6.38
CA GLU A 112 -22.83 32.57 -5.81
C GLU A 112 -21.39 32.01 -5.77
N ALA A 113 -21.23 30.77 -5.31
CA ALA A 113 -19.91 30.15 -5.24
C ALA A 113 -19.27 29.96 -6.63
N MET A 114 -20.07 29.73 -7.66
CA MET A 114 -19.65 29.49 -9.04
C MET A 114 -19.34 30.77 -9.85
N GLU A 115 -19.52 31.97 -9.29
CA GLU A 115 -19.22 33.22 -10.01
C GLU A 115 -17.76 33.23 -10.51
N GLY A 116 -17.54 33.41 -11.82
CA GLY A 116 -16.22 33.38 -12.44
C GLY A 116 -15.73 31.98 -12.88
N VAL A 117 -16.49 30.91 -12.64
CA VAL A 117 -16.22 29.59 -13.22
C VAL A 117 -16.50 29.63 -14.72
N LYS A 118 -15.46 29.42 -15.53
CA LYS A 118 -15.57 29.42 -17.01
C LYS A 118 -16.22 28.15 -17.56
N ARG A 119 -15.88 26.99 -17.01
CA ARG A 119 -16.40 25.67 -17.40
C ARG A 119 -16.74 24.89 -16.15
N GLY A 120 -17.97 24.41 -16.04
CA GLY A 120 -18.39 23.71 -14.84
C GLY A 120 -19.60 22.82 -15.00
N ILE A 121 -19.82 21.98 -14.00
CA ILE A 121 -20.98 21.11 -13.89
C ILE A 121 -21.75 21.50 -12.63
N PHE A 122 -23.01 21.88 -12.80
CA PHE A 122 -23.94 22.03 -11.70
C PHE A 122 -24.62 20.69 -11.46
N HIS A 123 -24.19 19.96 -10.42
CA HIS A 123 -24.75 18.66 -10.08
C HIS A 123 -25.92 18.84 -9.11
N LEU A 124 -27.14 18.72 -9.64
CA LEU A 124 -28.38 18.77 -8.88
C LEU A 124 -28.84 17.36 -8.51
N TYR A 125 -29.29 17.16 -7.27
CA TYR A 125 -29.85 15.86 -6.87
C TYR A 125 -31.01 15.97 -5.89
N ASN A 126 -31.82 14.92 -5.88
CA ASN A 126 -32.76 14.60 -4.82
C ASN A 126 -32.97 13.08 -4.77
N SER A 127 -33.25 12.54 -3.58
CA SER A 127 -33.54 11.11 -3.48
C SER A 127 -34.87 10.78 -4.17
N THR A 128 -34.86 9.65 -4.89
CA THR A 128 -36.02 9.16 -5.64
C THR A 128 -36.52 7.80 -5.15
N SER A 129 -35.81 7.11 -4.26
CA SER A 129 -36.19 5.74 -3.86
C SER A 129 -37.55 5.63 -3.19
N SER A 130 -38.24 4.52 -3.44
CA SER A 130 -39.57 4.25 -2.86
C SER A 130 -39.60 4.36 -1.34
N LEU A 131 -38.52 3.96 -0.67
CA LEU A 131 -38.38 4.08 0.78
C LEU A 131 -38.28 5.54 1.21
N GLN A 132 -37.33 6.30 0.64
CA GLN A 132 -37.13 7.69 1.03
C GLN A 132 -38.34 8.57 0.69
N ARG A 133 -39.01 8.36 -0.45
CA ARG A 133 -40.28 9.03 -0.78
C ARG A 133 -41.31 8.86 0.34
N ARG A 134 -41.47 7.64 0.85
CA ARG A 134 -42.44 7.33 1.91
C ARG A 134 -42.04 7.83 3.30
N VAL A 135 -40.78 7.68 3.70
CA VAL A 135 -40.38 7.83 5.12
C VAL A 135 -39.52 9.07 5.40
N VAL A 136 -38.92 9.68 4.38
CA VAL A 136 -38.08 10.88 4.51
C VAL A 136 -38.84 12.11 4.02
N PHE A 137 -39.32 12.07 2.79
CA PHE A 137 -39.98 13.23 2.16
C PHE A 137 -41.49 13.26 2.41
N ASN A 138 -42.12 12.09 2.57
CA ASN A 138 -43.57 11.93 2.55
C ASN A 138 -44.18 12.61 1.30
N MET A 139 -43.56 12.34 0.15
CA MET A 139 -43.92 12.87 -1.17
C MET A 139 -44.22 11.74 -2.14
N ASP A 140 -45.15 11.96 -3.06
CA ASP A 140 -45.46 11.02 -4.14
C ASP A 140 -44.51 11.18 -5.36
N ARG A 141 -44.77 10.43 -6.44
CA ARG A 141 -43.95 10.49 -7.66
C ARG A 141 -44.00 11.88 -8.32
N GLY A 142 -45.17 12.50 -8.40
CA GLY A 142 -45.37 13.79 -9.05
C GLY A 142 -44.69 14.91 -8.26
N GLU A 143 -44.84 14.93 -6.94
CA GLU A 143 -44.18 15.91 -6.08
C GLU A 143 -42.64 15.85 -6.16
N ILE A 144 -42.08 14.64 -6.32
CA ILE A 144 -40.64 14.45 -6.50
C ILE A 144 -40.17 14.93 -7.89
N VAL A 145 -40.96 14.71 -8.94
CA VAL A 145 -40.69 15.25 -10.27
C VAL A 145 -40.74 16.78 -10.26
N ASP A 146 -41.77 17.35 -9.65
CA ASP A 146 -41.93 18.81 -9.51
C ASP A 146 -40.76 19.44 -8.75
N LEU A 147 -40.28 18.78 -7.69
CA LEU A 147 -39.10 19.22 -6.93
C LEU A 147 -37.84 19.28 -7.83
N ALA A 148 -37.59 18.22 -8.60
CA ALA A 148 -36.44 18.15 -9.50
C ALA A 148 -36.53 19.22 -10.60
N VAL A 149 -37.67 19.31 -11.30
CA VAL A 149 -37.91 20.28 -12.38
C VAL A 149 -37.82 21.73 -11.87
N SER A 150 -38.41 22.02 -10.70
CA SER A 150 -38.33 23.35 -10.10
C SER A 150 -36.88 23.74 -9.78
N GLY A 151 -36.08 22.79 -9.28
CA GLY A 151 -34.65 23.00 -9.05
C GLY A 151 -33.90 23.33 -10.34
N VAL A 152 -34.17 22.60 -11.42
CA VAL A 152 -33.58 22.84 -12.75
C VAL A 152 -33.91 24.24 -13.28
N GLU A 153 -35.16 24.68 -13.17
CA GLU A 153 -35.55 26.02 -13.64
C GLU A 153 -34.89 27.13 -12.82
N LEU A 154 -34.71 26.95 -11.50
CA LEU A 154 -33.97 27.88 -10.66
C LEU A 154 -32.49 27.94 -11.04
N VAL A 155 -31.85 26.79 -11.31
CA VAL A 155 -30.47 26.74 -11.81
C VAL A 155 -30.36 27.49 -13.14
N LYS A 156 -31.22 27.19 -14.11
CA LYS A 156 -31.25 27.89 -15.42
C LYS A 156 -31.46 29.39 -15.27
N GLN A 157 -32.31 29.81 -14.35
CA GLN A 157 -32.56 31.23 -14.10
C GLN A 157 -31.30 31.91 -13.58
N GLY A 158 -30.65 31.34 -12.56
CA GLY A 158 -29.47 31.95 -11.96
C GLY A 158 -28.20 31.87 -12.82
N LEU A 159 -28.07 30.85 -13.69
CA LEU A 159 -26.97 30.77 -14.65
C LEU A 159 -26.97 31.91 -15.67
N LYS A 160 -28.10 32.60 -15.89
CA LYS A 160 -28.14 33.80 -16.76
C LYS A 160 -27.31 34.96 -16.21
N ASP A 161 -27.07 34.96 -14.91
CA ASP A 161 -26.29 35.99 -14.23
C ASP A 161 -24.79 35.65 -14.20
N ILE A 162 -24.41 34.41 -14.55
CA ILE A 162 -23.00 33.97 -14.65
C ILE A 162 -22.50 34.17 -16.08
N VAL A 163 -21.91 35.34 -16.33
CA VAL A 163 -21.41 35.75 -17.66
C VAL A 163 -20.21 34.91 -18.09
N ASP A 164 -20.09 34.65 -19.40
CA ASP A 164 -18.96 33.96 -20.04
C ASP A 164 -18.66 32.56 -19.46
N SER A 165 -19.70 31.82 -19.07
CA SER A 165 -19.61 30.47 -18.52
C SER A 165 -20.25 29.41 -19.43
N ASP A 166 -19.59 28.25 -19.56
CA ASP A 166 -20.14 27.02 -20.14
C ASP A 166 -20.44 26.02 -19.03
N ILE A 167 -21.65 26.15 -18.47
CA ILE A 167 -22.14 25.28 -17.40
C ILE A 167 -23.08 24.22 -17.96
N VAL A 168 -22.78 22.97 -17.64
CA VAL A 168 -23.60 21.79 -17.94
C VAL A 168 -24.35 21.36 -16.67
N LEU A 169 -25.58 20.86 -16.83
CA LEU A 169 -26.32 20.24 -15.74
C LEU A 169 -25.95 18.77 -15.62
N GLU A 170 -25.66 18.34 -14.40
CA GLU A 170 -25.76 16.94 -14.00
C GLU A 170 -26.98 16.75 -13.11
N TYR A 171 -27.73 15.67 -13.33
CA TYR A 171 -28.82 15.27 -12.44
C TYR A 171 -28.65 13.83 -11.94
N SER A 172 -28.82 13.67 -10.63
CA SER A 172 -28.84 12.37 -9.95
C SER A 172 -30.20 12.08 -9.33
N PRO A 173 -30.95 11.05 -9.79
CA PRO A 173 -32.00 10.42 -9.01
C PRO A 173 -31.35 9.61 -7.87
N GLU A 174 -31.02 10.27 -6.76
CA GLU A 174 -30.30 9.65 -5.64
C GLU A 174 -31.06 8.43 -5.09
N SER A 175 -30.30 7.43 -4.64
CA SER A 175 -30.79 6.08 -4.33
C SER A 175 -31.39 5.35 -5.54
N PHE A 176 -30.86 5.56 -6.75
CA PHE A 176 -31.34 4.97 -8.00
C PHE A 176 -31.52 3.45 -7.93
N THR A 177 -30.59 2.73 -7.30
CA THR A 177 -30.68 1.27 -7.14
C THR A 177 -31.93 0.83 -6.36
N ALA A 178 -32.53 1.70 -5.53
CA ALA A 178 -33.75 1.46 -4.79
C ALA A 178 -35.00 2.12 -5.42
N THR A 179 -34.85 2.72 -6.59
CA THR A 179 -35.91 3.43 -7.33
C THR A 179 -36.50 2.52 -8.40
N GLU A 180 -37.81 2.60 -8.59
CA GLU A 180 -38.48 1.90 -9.69
C GLU A 180 -37.97 2.46 -11.03
N LEU A 181 -37.52 1.58 -11.94
CA LEU A 181 -36.82 2.01 -13.16
C LEU A 181 -37.68 2.89 -14.08
N ASP A 182 -38.99 2.62 -14.16
CA ASP A 182 -39.92 3.46 -14.90
C ASP A 182 -40.02 4.87 -14.29
N PHE A 183 -39.94 4.98 -12.97
CA PHE A 183 -39.94 6.26 -12.29
C PHE A 183 -38.60 7.00 -12.44
N ALA A 184 -37.47 6.28 -12.39
CA ALA A 184 -36.16 6.87 -12.66
C ALA A 184 -36.09 7.47 -14.06
N VAL A 185 -36.65 6.80 -15.07
CA VAL A 185 -36.77 7.35 -16.43
C VAL A 185 -37.71 8.55 -16.46
N GLU A 186 -38.88 8.48 -15.82
CA GLU A 186 -39.84 9.59 -15.77
C GLU A 186 -39.22 10.89 -15.24
N VAL A 187 -38.54 10.82 -14.08
CA VAL A 187 -37.93 12.02 -13.48
C VAL A 187 -36.76 12.54 -14.30
N CYS A 188 -35.92 11.66 -14.86
CA CYS A 188 -34.80 12.08 -15.71
C CYS A 188 -35.28 12.68 -17.03
N ASP A 189 -36.34 12.14 -17.64
CA ASP A 189 -36.95 12.70 -18.85
C ASP A 189 -37.50 14.10 -18.58
N ALA A 190 -38.20 14.29 -17.45
CA ALA A 190 -38.73 15.58 -17.05
C ALA A 190 -37.61 16.62 -16.80
N VAL A 191 -36.54 16.21 -16.12
CA VAL A 191 -35.35 17.04 -15.91
C VAL A 191 -34.66 17.40 -17.23
N ALA A 192 -34.48 16.44 -18.13
CA ALA A 192 -33.85 16.69 -19.44
C ALA A 192 -34.66 17.68 -20.29
N ALA A 193 -35.99 17.53 -20.28
CA ALA A 193 -36.90 18.44 -20.95
C ALA A 193 -36.87 19.85 -20.33
N ALA A 194 -36.90 19.96 -19.01
CA ALA A 194 -36.79 21.23 -18.30
C ALA A 194 -35.44 21.91 -18.56
N TRP A 195 -34.33 21.16 -18.54
CA TRP A 195 -33.00 21.68 -18.88
C TRP A 195 -32.93 22.19 -20.33
N GLY A 196 -33.62 21.49 -21.24
CA GLY A 196 -33.53 21.73 -22.67
C GLY A 196 -32.31 21.02 -23.29
N ALA A 197 -32.01 19.81 -22.83
CA ALA A 197 -30.87 19.02 -23.28
C ALA A 197 -30.98 18.67 -24.78
N THR A 198 -29.90 18.87 -25.53
CA THR A 198 -29.81 18.52 -26.96
C THR A 198 -28.57 17.65 -27.25
N PRO A 199 -28.49 16.97 -28.40
CA PRO A 199 -27.29 16.23 -28.76
C PRO A 199 -26.01 17.08 -28.82
N GLU A 200 -26.14 18.37 -29.13
CA GLU A 200 -25.04 19.34 -29.19
C GLU A 200 -24.68 19.90 -27.81
N ARG A 201 -25.63 19.93 -26.87
CA ARG A 201 -25.45 20.38 -25.48
C ARG A 201 -26.03 19.34 -24.53
N LYS A 202 -25.28 18.25 -24.38
CA LYS A 202 -25.69 17.11 -23.56
C LYS A 202 -25.71 17.49 -22.08
N MET A 203 -26.71 17.03 -21.36
CA MET A 203 -26.66 16.98 -19.89
C MET A 203 -25.92 15.71 -19.42
N ILE A 204 -25.66 15.61 -18.12
CA ILE A 204 -25.21 14.37 -17.49
C ILE A 204 -26.36 13.79 -16.68
N VAL A 205 -26.65 12.50 -16.86
CA VAL A 205 -27.57 11.76 -16.00
C VAL A 205 -26.75 10.74 -15.23
N ASN A 206 -26.58 10.97 -13.94
CA ASN A 206 -25.77 10.14 -13.07
C ASN A 206 -26.67 9.17 -12.30
N LEU A 207 -26.36 7.88 -12.36
CA LEU A 207 -27.23 6.81 -11.85
C LEU A 207 -26.58 6.12 -10.65
N PRO A 208 -26.69 6.68 -9.44
CA PRO A 208 -25.89 6.22 -8.32
C PRO A 208 -26.37 4.89 -7.74
N SER A 209 -25.43 3.97 -7.51
CA SER A 209 -25.62 2.89 -6.52
C SER A 209 -25.30 3.43 -5.13
N THR A 210 -26.10 4.39 -4.65
CA THR A 210 -25.95 5.07 -3.34
C THR A 210 -25.78 4.08 -2.19
N VAL A 211 -26.54 2.98 -2.26
CA VAL A 211 -26.26 1.75 -1.53
C VAL A 211 -26.16 0.63 -2.55
N GLU A 212 -25.12 -0.17 -2.45
CA GLU A 212 -24.96 -1.38 -3.24
C GLU A 212 -25.96 -2.45 -2.76
N MET A 213 -27.10 -2.59 -3.46
CA MET A 213 -28.22 -3.42 -2.98
C MET A 213 -28.20 -4.86 -3.50
N ALA A 214 -27.52 -5.12 -4.61
CA ALA A 214 -27.59 -6.39 -5.33
C ALA A 214 -26.23 -6.74 -5.95
N THR A 215 -26.17 -7.84 -6.70
CA THR A 215 -24.96 -8.20 -7.46
C THR A 215 -24.77 -7.27 -8.65
N PRO A 216 -23.52 -7.05 -9.12
CA PRO A 216 -23.20 -6.04 -10.13
C PRO A 216 -23.89 -6.27 -11.48
N ASN A 217 -24.22 -7.51 -11.83
CA ASN A 217 -24.97 -7.83 -13.04
C ASN A 217 -26.41 -7.27 -13.03
N ILE A 218 -27.02 -7.09 -11.85
CA ILE A 218 -28.35 -6.48 -11.73
C ILE A 218 -28.24 -4.98 -11.96
N TYR A 219 -27.20 -4.32 -11.42
CA TYR A 219 -26.95 -2.91 -11.71
C TYR A 219 -26.66 -2.69 -13.21
N ALA A 220 -25.86 -3.55 -13.84
CA ALA A 220 -25.66 -3.50 -15.30
C ALA A 220 -26.97 -3.67 -16.10
N ASP A 221 -27.86 -4.57 -15.68
CA ASP A 221 -29.20 -4.67 -16.27
C ASP A 221 -30.04 -3.38 -16.06
N GLN A 222 -29.95 -2.74 -14.89
CA GLN A 222 -30.61 -1.46 -14.62
C GLN A 222 -30.09 -0.36 -15.55
N ILE A 223 -28.76 -0.28 -15.74
CA ILE A 223 -28.12 0.70 -16.63
C ILE A 223 -28.53 0.45 -18.09
N GLU A 224 -28.41 -0.79 -18.59
CA GLU A 224 -28.78 -1.10 -19.97
C GLU A 224 -30.28 -0.86 -20.21
N TRP A 225 -31.13 -1.23 -19.25
CA TRP A 225 -32.56 -0.95 -19.33
C TRP A 225 -32.83 0.55 -19.35
N PHE A 226 -32.20 1.33 -18.47
CA PHE A 226 -32.35 2.79 -18.42
C PHE A 226 -31.94 3.42 -19.76
N CYS A 227 -30.74 3.08 -20.27
CA CYS A 227 -30.24 3.59 -21.55
C CYS A 227 -31.17 3.29 -22.73
N ARG A 228 -31.89 2.15 -22.72
CA ARG A 228 -32.85 1.78 -23.77
C ARG A 228 -34.19 2.51 -23.68
N ASN A 229 -34.56 2.99 -22.49
CA ASN A 229 -35.89 3.56 -22.22
C ASN A 229 -35.87 5.08 -21.99
N PHE A 230 -34.71 5.65 -21.70
CA PHE A 230 -34.53 7.10 -21.54
C PHE A 230 -34.69 7.82 -22.88
N ARG A 231 -35.68 8.71 -22.99
CA ARG A 231 -36.09 9.31 -24.27
C ARG A 231 -35.07 10.29 -24.83
N HIS A 232 -34.27 10.88 -23.95
CA HIS A 232 -33.26 11.86 -24.28
C HIS A 232 -31.84 11.25 -24.35
N ARG A 233 -31.72 9.95 -24.69
CA ARG A 233 -30.43 9.23 -24.69
C ARG A 233 -29.31 9.91 -25.49
N GLU A 234 -29.63 10.46 -26.66
CA GLU A 234 -28.66 11.17 -27.51
C GLU A 234 -28.26 12.54 -26.93
N SER A 235 -29.11 13.12 -26.08
CA SER A 235 -28.90 14.41 -25.41
C SER A 235 -28.30 14.29 -24.01
N ALA A 236 -27.83 13.10 -23.62
CA ALA A 236 -27.22 12.90 -22.30
C ALA A 236 -25.99 12.01 -22.36
N VAL A 237 -25.11 12.24 -21.39
CA VAL A 237 -24.05 11.32 -21.01
C VAL A 237 -24.50 10.59 -19.75
N VAL A 238 -24.60 9.27 -19.83
CA VAL A 238 -24.97 8.44 -18.68
C VAL A 238 -23.72 8.18 -17.84
N SER A 239 -23.78 8.61 -16.58
CA SER A 239 -22.70 8.49 -15.59
C SER A 239 -23.03 7.42 -14.55
N LEU A 240 -22.02 6.70 -14.09
CA LEU A 240 -22.09 5.74 -13.02
C LEU A 240 -21.47 6.33 -11.76
N HIS A 241 -22.11 6.12 -10.61
CA HIS A 241 -21.57 6.49 -9.31
C HIS A 241 -21.85 5.34 -8.35
N THR A 242 -20.93 4.39 -8.22
CA THR A 242 -21.18 3.18 -7.42
C THR A 242 -20.48 3.23 -6.08
N HIS A 243 -21.20 2.99 -4.99
CA HIS A 243 -20.60 2.62 -3.71
C HIS A 243 -20.28 1.12 -3.63
N ASN A 244 -19.72 0.69 -2.50
CA ASN A 244 -19.09 -0.61 -2.35
C ASN A 244 -19.65 -1.46 -1.19
N ASP A 245 -20.92 -1.28 -0.81
CA ASP A 245 -21.50 -1.88 0.41
C ASP A 245 -21.47 -3.43 0.42
N ARG A 246 -21.37 -4.05 -0.75
CA ARG A 246 -21.27 -5.51 -0.96
C ARG A 246 -19.91 -5.92 -1.51
N GLY A 247 -18.96 -4.99 -1.60
CA GLY A 247 -17.60 -5.22 -2.07
C GLY A 247 -17.49 -5.41 -3.58
N THR A 248 -18.48 -4.96 -4.37
CA THR A 248 -18.50 -5.15 -5.83
C THR A 248 -18.66 -3.86 -6.63
N GLY A 249 -18.35 -2.69 -6.05
CA GLY A 249 -18.47 -1.39 -6.72
C GLY A 249 -17.67 -1.26 -8.02
N VAL A 250 -16.41 -1.73 -8.03
CA VAL A 250 -15.57 -1.80 -9.25
C VAL A 250 -16.23 -2.66 -10.33
N ALA A 251 -16.74 -3.84 -9.97
CA ALA A 251 -17.42 -4.72 -10.91
C ALA A 251 -18.74 -4.11 -11.43
N ALA A 252 -19.51 -3.44 -10.56
CA ALA A 252 -20.72 -2.73 -10.95
C ALA A 252 -20.43 -1.61 -11.96
N THR A 253 -19.32 -0.90 -11.77
CA THR A 253 -18.84 0.13 -12.69
C THR A 253 -18.46 -0.45 -14.05
N GLU A 254 -17.58 -1.46 -14.10
CA GLU A 254 -17.13 -2.06 -15.36
C GLU A 254 -18.29 -2.66 -16.16
N LEU A 255 -19.20 -3.39 -15.50
CA LEU A 255 -20.37 -3.95 -16.17
C LEU A 255 -21.37 -2.86 -16.58
N GLY A 256 -21.49 -1.77 -15.81
CA GLY A 256 -22.29 -0.60 -16.17
C GLY A 256 -21.76 0.13 -17.41
N LEU A 257 -20.43 0.21 -17.57
CA LEU A 257 -19.80 0.74 -18.79
C LEU A 257 -20.10 -0.15 -19.99
N MET A 258 -19.98 -1.47 -19.84
CA MET A 258 -20.39 -2.43 -20.88
C MET A 258 -21.89 -2.29 -21.22
N ALA A 259 -22.72 -1.94 -20.23
CA ALA A 259 -24.17 -1.68 -20.40
C ALA A 259 -24.51 -0.38 -21.13
N GLY A 260 -23.51 0.48 -21.42
CA GLY A 260 -23.67 1.66 -22.27
C GLY A 260 -23.63 3.00 -21.52
N ALA A 261 -23.13 3.01 -20.29
CA ALA A 261 -22.68 4.24 -19.65
C ALA A 261 -21.35 4.72 -20.26
N GLU A 262 -21.09 6.02 -20.13
CA GLU A 262 -19.97 6.70 -20.79
C GLU A 262 -19.05 7.43 -19.79
N ARG A 263 -19.50 7.57 -18.54
CA ARG A 263 -18.82 8.35 -17.50
C ARG A 263 -18.83 7.61 -16.17
N VAL A 264 -17.77 7.77 -15.38
CA VAL A 264 -17.62 7.18 -14.05
C VAL A 264 -17.26 8.25 -13.03
N GLU A 265 -18.00 8.29 -11.94
CA GLU A 265 -17.65 9.01 -10.72
C GLU A 265 -17.07 8.06 -9.69
N GLY A 266 -15.97 8.48 -9.06
CA GLY A 266 -15.33 7.70 -8.02
C GLY A 266 -14.24 8.49 -7.32
N THR A 267 -13.44 7.79 -6.53
CA THR A 267 -12.34 8.38 -5.78
C THR A 267 -11.06 7.60 -5.98
N LEU A 268 -9.92 8.23 -5.71
CA LEU A 268 -8.65 7.52 -5.64
C LEU A 268 -8.67 6.55 -4.46
N PHE A 269 -8.35 5.29 -4.73
CA PHE A 269 -8.34 4.19 -3.75
C PHE A 269 -9.69 3.93 -3.06
N GLY A 270 -10.81 4.37 -3.67
CA GLY A 270 -12.15 4.04 -3.20
C GLY A 270 -12.54 4.68 -1.87
N ASN A 271 -12.00 5.85 -1.52
CA ASN A 271 -12.49 6.63 -0.39
C ASN A 271 -13.96 7.09 -0.58
N GLY A 272 -14.68 7.32 0.52
CA GLY A 272 -16.07 7.79 0.48
C GLY A 272 -16.93 7.18 1.56
N GLU A 273 -18.20 7.49 1.50
CA GLU A 273 -19.18 7.09 2.51
C GLU A 273 -19.19 5.57 2.79
N ARG A 274 -19.12 5.21 4.08
CA ARG A 274 -19.20 3.83 4.64
C ARG A 274 -18.13 2.87 4.11
N THR A 275 -18.36 2.31 2.94
CA THR A 275 -17.52 1.30 2.27
C THR A 275 -16.75 1.91 1.10
N GLY A 276 -16.98 3.19 0.81
CA GLY A 276 -16.29 3.92 -0.23
C GLY A 276 -17.09 4.11 -1.51
N ASN A 277 -16.58 4.98 -2.38
CA ASN A 277 -16.97 5.06 -3.78
C ASN A 277 -16.23 3.98 -4.59
N CYS A 278 -16.53 3.93 -5.89
CA CYS A 278 -15.72 3.17 -6.84
C CYS A 278 -14.28 3.67 -6.81
N ASP A 279 -13.34 2.73 -6.78
CA ASP A 279 -11.93 3.04 -6.87
C ASP A 279 -11.52 3.31 -8.32
N LEU A 280 -11.27 4.58 -8.66
CA LEU A 280 -10.85 4.98 -9.99
C LEU A 280 -9.49 4.38 -10.39
N VAL A 281 -8.59 4.21 -9.43
CA VAL A 281 -7.28 3.59 -9.68
C VAL A 281 -7.47 2.13 -10.10
N ALA A 282 -8.34 1.38 -9.41
CA ALA A 282 -8.61 -0.01 -9.78
C ALA A 282 -9.23 -0.13 -11.18
N VAL A 283 -10.24 0.68 -11.52
CA VAL A 283 -10.89 0.61 -12.85
C VAL A 283 -9.89 1.00 -13.96
N ALA A 284 -9.13 2.08 -13.76
CA ALA A 284 -8.11 2.53 -14.70
C ALA A 284 -7.02 1.46 -14.91
N MET A 285 -6.51 0.87 -13.83
CA MET A 285 -5.49 -0.17 -13.92
C MET A 285 -6.03 -1.50 -14.48
N ASN A 286 -7.32 -1.80 -14.28
CA ASN A 286 -7.97 -2.93 -14.93
C ASN A 286 -8.01 -2.74 -16.45
N LEU A 287 -8.30 -1.54 -16.96
CA LEU A 287 -8.18 -1.21 -18.39
C LEU A 287 -6.72 -1.35 -18.88
N PHE A 288 -5.79 -0.73 -18.16
CA PHE A 288 -4.35 -0.76 -18.49
C PHE A 288 -3.81 -2.18 -18.61
N SER A 289 -4.12 -3.05 -17.63
CA SER A 289 -3.67 -4.45 -17.62
C SER A 289 -4.21 -5.28 -18.80
N GLN A 290 -5.26 -4.80 -19.46
CA GLN A 290 -5.86 -5.42 -20.65
C GLN A 290 -5.45 -4.72 -21.96
N GLY A 291 -4.49 -3.80 -21.92
CA GLY A 291 -3.98 -3.09 -23.09
C GLY A 291 -4.89 -1.97 -23.58
N VAL A 292 -5.77 -1.44 -22.72
CA VAL A 292 -6.59 -0.26 -23.00
C VAL A 292 -5.99 0.93 -22.27
N ASP A 293 -5.71 2.02 -22.98
CA ASP A 293 -5.24 3.27 -22.38
C ASP A 293 -6.32 3.83 -21.44
N PRO A 294 -6.07 3.97 -20.13
CA PRO A 294 -7.04 4.55 -19.21
C PRO A 294 -7.11 6.08 -19.31
N GLU A 295 -6.24 6.73 -20.06
CA GLU A 295 -6.13 8.19 -20.16
C GLU A 295 -5.85 8.88 -18.82
N LEU A 296 -5.25 8.14 -17.86
CA LEU A 296 -4.79 8.64 -16.55
C LEU A 296 -3.33 8.23 -16.31
N ASP A 297 -2.54 9.14 -15.74
CA ASP A 297 -1.13 8.89 -15.41
C ASP A 297 -0.99 8.33 -13.98
N LEU A 298 -0.78 7.01 -13.91
CA LEU A 298 -0.63 6.27 -12.65
C LEU A 298 0.80 5.71 -12.46
N ARG A 299 1.77 6.25 -13.20
CA ARG A 299 3.16 5.75 -13.19
C ARG A 299 3.89 5.98 -11.88
N ASP A 300 3.49 6.97 -11.09
CA ASP A 300 4.04 7.25 -9.76
C ASP A 300 3.02 6.89 -8.66
N MET A 301 2.60 5.62 -8.64
CA MET A 301 1.67 5.10 -7.64
C MET A 301 2.12 5.36 -6.19
N PRO A 302 3.41 5.26 -5.82
CA PRO A 302 3.87 5.62 -4.48
C PRO A 302 3.54 7.06 -4.08
N ARG A 303 3.82 8.05 -4.94
CA ARG A 303 3.49 9.46 -4.67
C ARG A 303 1.99 9.69 -4.57
N ILE A 304 1.21 9.08 -5.46
CA ILE A 304 -0.25 9.18 -5.44
C ILE A 304 -0.78 8.63 -4.11
N ARG A 305 -0.36 7.43 -3.73
CA ARG A 305 -0.71 6.79 -2.46
C ARG A 305 -0.32 7.66 -1.27
N GLU A 306 0.92 8.12 -1.19
CA GLU A 306 1.40 8.95 -0.08
C GLU A 306 0.58 10.23 0.08
N THR A 307 0.27 10.89 -1.04
CA THR A 307 -0.52 12.12 -1.02
C THR A 307 -1.95 11.84 -0.56
N VAL A 308 -2.60 10.81 -1.09
CA VAL A 308 -3.97 10.44 -0.71
C VAL A 308 -4.04 10.03 0.76
N GLU A 309 -3.12 9.19 1.25
CA GLU A 309 -3.06 8.79 2.66
C GLU A 309 -2.86 10.01 3.58
N ALA A 310 -2.02 10.97 3.18
CA ALA A 310 -1.76 12.17 3.97
C ALA A 310 -2.99 13.08 4.10
N VAL A 311 -3.72 13.33 3.01
CA VAL A 311 -4.89 14.25 3.02
C VAL A 311 -6.17 13.57 3.52
N ASN A 312 -6.36 12.28 3.22
CA ASN A 312 -7.50 11.51 3.72
C ASN A 312 -7.30 11.06 5.18
N LYS A 313 -6.06 10.98 5.65
CA LYS A 313 -5.71 10.46 6.99
C LYS A 313 -6.18 9.01 7.20
N ILE A 314 -6.33 8.28 6.09
CA ILE A 314 -6.74 6.88 6.04
C ILE A 314 -5.70 6.13 5.21
N PRO A 315 -5.09 5.05 5.74
CA PRO A 315 -4.11 4.28 5.00
C PRO A 315 -4.77 3.48 3.87
N VAL A 316 -4.08 3.36 2.73
CA VAL A 316 -4.44 2.40 1.69
C VAL A 316 -4.14 1.00 2.21
N HIS A 317 -5.12 0.10 2.09
CA HIS A 317 -4.96 -1.25 2.63
C HIS A 317 -3.79 -1.97 1.95
N ILE A 318 -3.03 -2.77 2.71
CA ILE A 318 -1.83 -3.46 2.19
C ILE A 318 -2.11 -4.45 1.04
N ARG A 319 -3.39 -4.82 0.82
CA ARG A 319 -3.85 -5.66 -0.30
C ARG A 319 -4.72 -4.92 -1.31
N HIS A 320 -4.80 -3.60 -1.22
CA HIS A 320 -5.56 -2.77 -2.15
C HIS A 320 -5.00 -2.96 -3.56
N PRO A 321 -5.82 -3.29 -4.59
CA PRO A 321 -5.34 -3.56 -5.93
C PRO A 321 -4.33 -2.51 -6.43
N TYR A 322 -3.25 -2.96 -7.06
CA TYR A 322 -2.19 -2.15 -7.68
C TYR A 322 -1.32 -1.28 -6.75
N ALA A 323 -1.84 -0.77 -5.63
CA ALA A 323 -1.14 0.18 -4.75
C ALA A 323 -0.79 -0.36 -3.35
N GLY A 324 -1.45 -1.44 -2.93
CA GLY A 324 -1.21 -2.06 -1.63
C GLY A 324 0.19 -2.65 -1.52
N GLU A 325 0.80 -2.56 -0.35
CA GLU A 325 2.19 -2.98 -0.11
C GLU A 325 2.50 -4.43 -0.53
N LEU A 326 1.51 -5.33 -0.47
CA LEU A 326 1.69 -6.76 -0.73
C LEU A 326 1.32 -7.20 -2.15
N VAL A 327 0.83 -6.30 -3.01
CA VAL A 327 0.25 -6.71 -4.31
C VAL A 327 1.27 -7.21 -5.33
N PHE A 328 2.52 -6.79 -5.20
CA PHE A 328 3.65 -7.28 -6.00
C PHE A 328 4.62 -8.15 -5.18
N THR A 329 4.11 -8.80 -4.13
CA THR A 329 4.90 -9.67 -3.24
C THR A 329 4.51 -11.13 -3.43
N ALA A 330 5.50 -12.01 -3.58
CA ALA A 330 5.28 -13.46 -3.59
C ALA A 330 5.92 -14.15 -2.37
N PHE A 331 5.09 -14.73 -1.52
CA PHE A 331 5.53 -15.46 -0.31
C PHE A 331 5.89 -16.92 -0.58
N SER A 332 5.34 -17.52 -1.63
CA SER A 332 5.59 -18.93 -1.97
C SER A 332 6.88 -19.07 -2.77
N GLY A 333 7.80 -19.96 -2.35
CA GLY A 333 9.02 -20.26 -3.08
C GLY A 333 8.77 -20.78 -4.51
N SER A 334 7.66 -21.50 -4.75
CA SER A 334 7.29 -21.94 -6.10
C SER A 334 6.83 -20.78 -6.98
N HIS A 335 6.14 -19.77 -6.41
CA HIS A 335 5.76 -18.57 -7.15
C HIS A 335 7.00 -17.71 -7.43
N GLN A 336 7.92 -17.57 -6.47
CA GLN A 336 9.20 -16.87 -6.65
C GLN A 336 10.03 -17.49 -7.79
N ASP A 337 10.15 -18.82 -7.83
CA ASP A 337 10.85 -19.53 -8.92
C ASP A 337 10.19 -19.28 -10.28
N ALA A 338 8.86 -19.35 -10.36
CA ALA A 338 8.13 -19.09 -11.60
C ALA A 338 8.24 -17.64 -12.08
N ILE A 339 8.16 -16.67 -11.16
CA ILE A 339 8.37 -15.24 -11.44
C ILE A 339 9.80 -15.05 -11.97
N ARG A 340 10.82 -15.57 -11.27
CA ARG A 340 12.22 -15.46 -11.69
C ARG A 340 12.46 -16.00 -13.11
N LYS A 341 11.85 -17.15 -13.44
CA LYS A 341 11.92 -17.75 -14.78
C LYS A 341 11.17 -16.93 -15.83
N GLY A 342 10.02 -16.35 -15.48
CA GLY A 342 9.30 -15.42 -16.35
C GLY A 342 10.14 -14.18 -16.64
N MET A 343 10.61 -13.51 -15.58
CA MET A 343 11.43 -12.30 -15.64
C MET A 343 12.75 -12.47 -16.42
N SER A 344 13.32 -13.67 -16.46
CA SER A 344 14.58 -13.93 -17.19
C SER A 344 14.41 -14.19 -18.68
N VAL A 345 13.18 -14.44 -19.15
CA VAL A 345 12.88 -14.82 -20.54
C VAL A 345 12.00 -13.80 -21.25
N VAL A 346 11.04 -13.22 -20.53
CA VAL A 346 10.00 -12.35 -21.09
C VAL A 346 10.57 -10.97 -21.43
N SER A 347 10.20 -10.46 -22.61
CA SER A 347 10.51 -9.09 -23.01
C SER A 347 9.62 -8.09 -22.26
N ARG A 348 10.18 -6.94 -21.88
CA ARG A 348 9.38 -5.84 -21.32
C ARG A 348 8.38 -5.23 -22.31
N GLU A 349 8.53 -5.48 -23.62
CA GLU A 349 7.57 -5.03 -24.62
C GLU A 349 6.24 -5.79 -24.57
N ARG A 350 6.22 -7.00 -23.98
CA ARG A 350 5.02 -7.82 -23.82
C ARG A 350 5.11 -8.59 -22.51
N TRP A 351 4.43 -8.08 -21.49
CA TRP A 351 4.45 -8.66 -20.16
C TRP A 351 3.71 -10.01 -20.08
N GLU A 352 4.44 -11.07 -19.73
CA GLU A 352 3.96 -12.45 -19.62
C GLU A 352 4.60 -13.18 -18.41
N VAL A 353 4.73 -12.48 -17.28
CA VAL A 353 5.35 -13.02 -16.07
C VAL A 353 4.30 -13.69 -15.18
N PRO A 354 4.47 -14.97 -14.79
CA PRO A 354 3.51 -15.66 -13.93
C PRO A 354 3.26 -14.92 -12.62
N TYR A 355 2.00 -14.91 -12.15
CA TYR A 355 1.55 -14.31 -10.88
C TYR A 355 1.63 -12.78 -10.76
N LEU A 356 2.25 -12.07 -11.71
CA LEU A 356 2.29 -10.61 -11.76
C LEU A 356 1.43 -10.14 -12.93
N PRO A 357 0.25 -9.52 -12.70
CA PRO A 357 -0.64 -9.12 -13.78
C PRO A 357 -0.09 -7.99 -14.66
N ILE A 358 0.83 -7.18 -14.11
CA ILE A 358 1.53 -6.07 -14.79
C ILE A 358 3.00 -6.04 -14.36
N ASP A 359 3.86 -5.31 -15.08
CA ASP A 359 5.19 -4.98 -14.59
C ASP A 359 5.06 -3.98 -13.44
N PRO A 360 5.51 -4.30 -12.21
CA PRO A 360 5.45 -3.34 -11.11
C PRO A 360 6.17 -2.02 -11.41
N ALA A 361 7.17 -2.03 -12.30
CA ALA A 361 7.91 -0.83 -12.69
C ALA A 361 7.05 0.18 -13.47
N ASP A 362 6.01 -0.28 -14.18
CA ASP A 362 5.10 0.59 -14.96
C ASP A 362 4.28 1.53 -14.06
N VAL A 363 4.17 1.19 -12.77
CA VAL A 363 3.49 1.99 -11.74
C VAL A 363 4.44 2.48 -10.65
N GLY A 364 5.74 2.54 -10.95
CA GLY A 364 6.75 3.08 -10.03
C GLY A 364 7.01 2.19 -8.82
N SER A 365 6.68 0.91 -8.92
CA SER A 365 6.88 -0.09 -7.88
C SER A 365 7.95 -1.12 -8.29
N SER A 366 8.18 -2.10 -7.43
CA SER A 366 9.09 -3.20 -7.70
C SER A 366 8.53 -4.51 -7.17
N TYR A 367 8.87 -5.61 -7.85
CA TYR A 367 8.64 -6.94 -7.31
C TYR A 367 9.52 -7.13 -6.06
N ARG A 368 8.90 -7.53 -4.95
CA ARG A 368 9.60 -7.82 -3.69
C ARG A 368 9.61 -9.33 -3.45
N GLU A 369 10.80 -9.93 -3.45
CA GLU A 369 11.00 -11.24 -2.86
C GLU A 369 10.89 -11.08 -1.33
N SER A 370 9.71 -11.28 -0.76
CA SER A 370 9.59 -11.27 0.69
C SER A 370 10.15 -12.57 1.24
N VAL A 371 11.42 -12.54 1.61
CA VAL A 371 12.04 -13.62 2.36
C VAL A 371 11.70 -13.41 3.84
N ARG A 372 10.47 -13.77 4.21
CA ARG A 372 10.06 -13.80 5.63
C ARG A 372 10.56 -15.07 6.29
N VAL A 373 10.99 -15.01 7.54
CA VAL A 373 11.31 -16.20 8.35
C VAL A 373 10.17 -16.48 9.32
N ASN A 374 9.28 -17.40 8.96
CA ASN A 374 8.27 -17.99 9.83
C ASN A 374 8.53 -19.50 9.98
N SER A 375 7.65 -20.23 10.67
CA SER A 375 7.82 -21.68 10.92
C SER A 375 7.84 -22.54 9.64
N GLN A 376 7.55 -21.96 8.47
CA GLN A 376 7.66 -22.61 7.16
C GLN A 376 8.86 -22.13 6.32
N SER A 377 9.63 -21.17 6.81
CA SER A 377 10.73 -20.58 6.07
C SER A 377 12.02 -21.36 6.28
N GLY A 378 12.62 -21.82 5.18
CA GLY A 378 13.86 -22.61 5.19
C GLY A 378 15.14 -21.79 5.40
N LYS A 379 16.29 -22.48 5.36
CA LYS A 379 17.66 -21.96 5.57
C LYS A 379 18.00 -20.68 4.78
N SER A 380 17.49 -20.55 3.55
CA SER A 380 17.71 -19.38 2.70
C SER A 380 17.08 -18.10 3.28
N GLY A 381 16.13 -18.25 4.20
CA GLY A 381 15.42 -17.15 4.83
C GLY A 381 16.27 -16.29 5.76
N VAL A 382 17.04 -16.96 6.62
CA VAL A 382 17.85 -16.32 7.65
C VAL A 382 19.07 -15.61 7.03
N GLY A 383 19.70 -16.25 6.03
CA GLY A 383 20.87 -15.68 5.35
C GLY A 383 20.53 -14.37 4.65
N PHE A 384 19.43 -14.35 3.90
CA PHE A 384 18.95 -13.14 3.23
C PHE A 384 18.66 -12.00 4.20
N ILE A 385 17.99 -12.27 5.33
CA ILE A 385 17.69 -11.22 6.31
C ILE A 385 18.98 -10.61 6.89
N LEU A 386 19.98 -11.44 7.20
CA LEU A 386 21.26 -10.95 7.73
C LEU A 386 22.01 -10.11 6.70
N GLU A 387 21.99 -10.51 5.44
CA GLU A 387 22.66 -9.79 4.35
C GLU A 387 21.95 -8.47 4.04
N GLU A 388 20.62 -8.50 3.83
CA GLU A 388 19.82 -7.35 3.43
C GLU A 388 19.73 -6.28 4.53
N TYR A 389 19.45 -6.68 5.77
CA TYR A 389 19.20 -5.72 6.85
C TYR A 389 20.47 -5.31 7.61
N PHE A 390 21.51 -6.15 7.60
CA PHE A 390 22.69 -5.95 8.44
C PHE A 390 24.03 -6.04 7.68
N GLY A 391 24.04 -6.39 6.38
CA GLY A 391 25.27 -6.57 5.60
C GLY A 391 26.11 -7.78 6.03
N VAL A 392 25.51 -8.75 6.73
CA VAL A 392 26.20 -9.91 7.31
C VAL A 392 25.97 -11.16 6.48
N SER A 393 27.04 -11.74 5.95
CA SER A 393 27.05 -13.04 5.29
C SER A 393 27.76 -14.07 6.16
N LEU A 394 27.05 -15.13 6.57
CA LEU A 394 27.61 -16.20 7.38
C LEU A 394 28.17 -17.34 6.51
N PRO A 395 29.26 -18.02 6.94
CA PRO A 395 29.69 -19.27 6.34
C PRO A 395 28.55 -20.29 6.26
N ARG A 396 28.51 -21.09 5.20
CA ARG A 396 27.37 -21.98 4.91
C ARG A 396 27.02 -22.90 6.08
N ASP A 397 28.03 -23.49 6.72
CA ASP A 397 27.81 -24.44 7.82
C ASP A 397 27.36 -23.73 9.11
N MET A 398 27.89 -22.53 9.37
CA MET A 398 27.42 -21.66 10.45
C MET A 398 25.97 -21.21 10.20
N LEU A 399 25.61 -20.87 8.96
CA LEU A 399 24.25 -20.50 8.60
C LEU A 399 23.26 -21.65 8.84
N VAL A 400 23.68 -22.89 8.60
CA VAL A 400 22.87 -24.09 8.91
C VAL A 400 22.69 -24.27 10.41
N GLU A 401 23.74 -24.08 11.21
CA GLU A 401 23.67 -24.12 12.68
C GLU A 401 22.73 -23.01 13.19
N PHE A 402 22.92 -21.77 12.73
CA PHE A 402 22.17 -20.62 13.18
C PHE A 402 20.69 -20.65 12.74
N SER A 403 20.39 -21.17 11.55
CA SER A 403 19.01 -21.35 11.10
C SER A 403 18.17 -22.19 12.07
N ARG A 404 18.79 -23.19 12.73
CA ARG A 404 18.10 -23.99 13.76
C ARG A 404 17.81 -23.19 15.04
N VAL A 405 18.66 -22.21 15.37
CA VAL A 405 18.44 -21.29 16.48
C VAL A 405 17.24 -20.39 16.17
N VAL A 406 17.19 -19.80 14.98
CA VAL A 406 16.07 -18.93 14.57
C VAL A 406 14.77 -19.71 14.43
N GLN A 407 14.83 -20.96 13.97
CA GLN A 407 13.66 -21.84 13.91
C GLN A 407 13.06 -22.05 15.31
N ARG A 408 13.88 -22.42 16.30
CA ARG A 408 13.41 -22.56 17.70
C ARG A 408 12.84 -21.25 18.25
N LEU A 409 13.49 -20.12 17.96
CA LEU A 409 12.99 -18.81 18.37
C LEU A 409 11.62 -18.49 17.77
N THR A 410 11.38 -18.92 16.52
CA THR A 410 10.08 -18.76 15.86
C THR A 410 9.01 -19.65 16.51
N GLU A 411 9.37 -20.90 16.83
CA GLU A 411 8.50 -21.85 17.53
C GLU A 411 8.14 -21.37 18.94
N ASP A 412 9.11 -20.82 19.69
CA ASP A 412 8.91 -20.31 21.05
C ASP A 412 8.03 -19.05 21.09
N LEU A 413 8.13 -18.19 20.08
CA LEU A 413 7.38 -16.93 20.01
C LEU A 413 5.98 -17.08 19.42
N ASP A 414 5.69 -18.18 18.72
CA ASP A 414 4.46 -18.42 17.95
C ASP A 414 4.12 -17.26 16.98
N ARG A 415 5.16 -16.63 16.42
CA ARG A 415 5.05 -15.54 15.45
C ARG A 415 6.33 -15.40 14.62
N GLU A 416 6.24 -14.60 13.56
CA GLU A 416 7.40 -14.14 12.79
C GLU A 416 8.43 -13.44 13.70
N VAL A 417 9.71 -13.77 13.50
CA VAL A 417 10.84 -13.16 14.19
C VAL A 417 11.32 -11.96 13.37
N LYS A 418 11.37 -10.78 13.99
CA LYS A 418 11.78 -9.53 13.30
C LYS A 418 13.29 -9.51 13.05
N PRO A 419 13.78 -8.81 12.01
CA PRO A 419 15.22 -8.73 11.72
C PRO A 419 16.11 -8.37 12.93
N PRO A 420 15.78 -7.36 13.78
CA PRO A 420 16.58 -7.06 14.97
C PRO A 420 16.61 -8.20 15.99
N GLU A 421 15.55 -8.99 16.08
CA GLU A 421 15.49 -10.17 16.96
C GLU A 421 16.39 -11.30 16.45
N ILE A 422 16.48 -11.47 15.12
CA ILE A 422 17.42 -12.40 14.46
C ILE A 422 18.86 -11.96 14.73
N PHE A 423 19.19 -10.68 14.55
CA PHE A 423 20.54 -10.18 14.80
C PHE A 423 20.96 -10.33 16.28
N ARG A 424 20.07 -10.04 17.22
CA ARG A 424 20.32 -10.29 18.65
C ARG A 424 20.49 -11.77 18.96
N ALA A 425 19.74 -12.65 18.30
CA ALA A 425 19.91 -14.10 18.45
C ALA A 425 21.28 -14.58 17.94
N LEU A 426 21.80 -13.98 16.86
CA LEU A 426 23.16 -14.25 16.36
C LEU A 426 24.19 -13.90 17.42
N LEU A 427 24.15 -12.66 17.93
CA LEU A 427 25.09 -12.21 18.96
C LEU A 427 24.99 -13.09 20.22
N LYS A 428 23.78 -13.35 20.72
CA LYS A 428 23.59 -14.20 21.91
C LYS A 428 24.13 -15.63 21.75
N SER A 429 24.13 -16.16 20.53
CA SER A 429 24.51 -17.56 20.28
C SER A 429 26.01 -17.75 20.00
N TYR A 430 26.66 -16.71 19.46
CA TYR A 430 28.01 -16.81 18.94
C TYR A 430 29.01 -15.82 19.55
N ARG A 431 28.56 -14.77 20.25
CA ARG A 431 29.42 -13.87 21.02
C ARG A 431 29.51 -14.36 22.47
N ASP A 432 30.71 -14.73 22.87
CA ASP A 432 31.01 -15.19 24.23
C ASP A 432 32.42 -14.69 24.58
N ASP A 433 32.58 -13.40 24.86
CA ASP A 433 33.88 -12.72 24.99
C ASP A 433 34.33 -12.51 26.44
N GLN A 434 33.62 -13.09 27.42
CA GLN A 434 33.83 -12.78 28.85
C GLN A 434 34.59 -13.87 29.63
N GLU A 435 34.24 -15.15 29.49
CA GLU A 435 34.83 -16.24 30.27
C GLU A 435 34.76 -17.59 29.52
N PRO A 436 35.76 -18.48 29.71
CA PRO A 436 36.95 -18.33 30.55
C PRO A 436 38.07 -17.46 29.95
N TYR A 437 38.08 -17.22 28.64
CA TYR A 437 39.04 -16.34 27.97
C TYR A 437 38.45 -14.93 27.84
N ARG A 438 39.25 -13.90 28.14
CA ARG A 438 38.89 -12.49 27.93
C ARG A 438 40.09 -11.69 27.45
N LEU A 439 39.93 -10.97 26.34
CA LEU A 439 40.92 -10.00 25.90
C LEU A 439 40.77 -8.71 26.71
N ASN A 440 41.80 -8.32 27.46
CA ASN A 440 41.77 -7.10 28.26
C ASN A 440 42.39 -5.90 27.52
N HIS A 441 43.49 -6.15 26.80
CA HIS A 441 44.25 -5.13 26.10
C HIS A 441 45.00 -5.75 24.92
N HIS A 442 45.20 -4.99 23.84
CA HIS A 442 46.05 -5.38 22.73
C HIS A 442 46.73 -4.17 22.10
N GLU A 443 47.92 -4.40 21.54
CA GLU A 443 48.68 -3.47 20.71
C GLU A 443 49.07 -4.18 19.43
N VAL A 444 48.89 -3.50 18.30
CA VAL A 444 49.23 -4.01 16.97
C VAL A 444 50.29 -3.09 16.36
N GLU A 445 51.43 -3.67 16.01
CA GLU A 445 52.52 -3.00 15.30
C GLU A 445 52.66 -3.64 13.92
N ALA A 446 52.54 -2.84 12.86
CA ALA A 446 52.83 -3.28 11.51
C ALA A 446 54.35 -3.19 11.25
N SER A 447 54.94 -4.26 10.74
CA SER A 447 56.33 -4.29 10.27
C SER A 447 56.40 -3.83 8.82
N ASP A 448 57.51 -3.19 8.44
CA ASP A 448 57.79 -2.76 7.07
C ASP A 448 57.85 -3.93 6.08
N ASP A 449 58.09 -5.15 6.56
CA ASP A 449 58.16 -6.38 5.77
C ASP A 449 56.78 -7.02 5.51
N GLY A 450 55.68 -6.37 5.92
CA GLY A 450 54.31 -6.85 5.71
C GLY A 450 53.82 -7.85 6.76
N GLU A 451 54.62 -8.12 7.79
CA GLU A 451 54.22 -8.90 8.97
C GLU A 451 53.60 -8.00 10.05
N CYS A 452 52.71 -8.58 10.84
CA CYS A 452 52.00 -7.93 11.93
C CYS A 452 52.48 -8.51 13.26
N PHE A 453 52.97 -7.67 14.16
CA PHE A 453 53.31 -8.06 15.51
C PHE A 453 52.21 -7.63 16.48
N LEU A 454 51.77 -8.55 17.34
CA LEU A 454 50.68 -8.31 18.28
C LEU A 454 51.13 -8.65 19.70
N ARG A 455 50.92 -7.71 20.63
CA ARG A 455 51.02 -7.92 22.07
C ARG A 455 49.63 -7.84 22.68
N ALA A 456 49.24 -8.80 23.51
CA ALA A 456 47.94 -8.79 24.17
C ALA A 456 48.02 -9.23 25.64
N GLU A 457 47.09 -8.70 26.44
CA GLU A 457 46.80 -9.18 27.79
C GLU A 457 45.48 -9.96 27.77
N VAL A 458 45.56 -11.27 27.99
CA VAL A 458 44.39 -12.17 27.98
C VAL A 458 44.21 -12.77 29.37
N THR A 459 43.02 -12.60 29.96
CA THR A 459 42.63 -13.35 31.16
C THR A 459 42.15 -14.74 30.77
N VAL A 460 42.68 -15.75 31.43
CA VAL A 460 42.25 -17.15 31.35
C VAL A 460 41.80 -17.59 32.73
N ALA A 461 40.50 -17.79 32.90
CA ALA A 461 39.84 -17.98 34.19
C ALA A 461 40.23 -16.87 35.18
N THR A 462 41.13 -17.14 36.13
CA THR A 462 41.55 -16.17 37.16
C THR A 462 42.93 -15.55 36.93
N SER A 463 43.66 -15.97 35.88
CA SER A 463 45.04 -15.54 35.63
C SER A 463 45.13 -14.66 34.38
N THR A 464 45.86 -13.55 34.45
CA THR A 464 46.15 -12.70 33.30
C THR A 464 47.51 -13.04 32.71
N LEU A 465 47.52 -13.36 31.42
CA LEU A 465 48.70 -13.70 30.64
C LEU A 465 49.04 -12.57 29.69
N LYS A 466 50.34 -12.27 29.57
CA LYS A 466 50.88 -11.45 28.48
C LYS A 466 51.32 -12.39 27.37
N ILE A 467 50.76 -12.19 26.18
CA ILE A 467 51.02 -13.02 25.01
C ILE A 467 51.56 -12.14 23.88
N GLU A 468 52.46 -12.71 23.10
CA GLU A 468 53.02 -12.07 21.91
C GLU A 468 53.01 -13.06 20.75
N GLY A 469 52.76 -12.56 19.56
CA GLY A 469 52.72 -13.37 18.34
C GLY A 469 52.90 -12.52 17.10
N MET A 470 53.27 -13.19 16.02
CA MET A 470 53.52 -12.57 14.72
C MET A 470 52.63 -13.24 13.67
N GLY A 471 52.26 -12.55 12.62
CA GLY A 471 51.44 -13.14 11.57
C GLY A 471 51.17 -12.19 10.42
N ALA A 472 50.56 -12.67 9.34
CA ALA A 472 50.27 -11.84 8.17
C ALA A 472 49.22 -10.75 8.43
N ASN A 473 48.46 -10.84 9.52
CA ASN A 473 47.46 -9.87 9.94
C ASN A 473 47.20 -10.02 11.46
N PRO A 474 46.46 -9.07 12.10
CA PRO A 474 46.26 -9.07 13.55
C PRO A 474 45.60 -10.35 14.07
N ILE A 475 44.62 -10.90 13.35
CA ILE A 475 43.89 -12.10 13.81
C ILE A 475 44.78 -13.36 13.79
N LEU A 476 45.67 -13.49 12.81
CA LEU A 476 46.64 -14.59 12.74
C LEU A 476 47.77 -14.43 13.78
N ALA A 477 48.27 -13.20 13.97
CA ALA A 477 49.26 -12.92 15.02
C ALA A 477 48.71 -13.25 16.41
N PHE A 478 47.42 -12.95 16.65
CA PHE A 478 46.74 -13.31 17.89
C PHE A 478 46.55 -14.81 18.06
N ALA A 479 46.15 -15.52 17.00
CA ALA A 479 46.02 -16.98 17.03
C ALA A 479 47.35 -17.68 17.33
N GLU A 480 48.46 -17.19 16.78
CA GLU A 480 49.81 -17.67 17.10
C GLU A 480 50.17 -17.39 18.56
N ALA A 481 49.96 -16.15 19.03
CA ALA A 481 50.21 -15.75 20.42
C ALA A 481 49.45 -16.64 21.43
N LEU A 482 48.18 -16.91 21.15
CA LEU A 482 47.33 -17.78 21.95
C LEU A 482 47.83 -19.23 21.89
N SER A 483 48.17 -19.74 20.70
CA SER A 483 48.63 -21.12 20.54
C SER A 483 49.93 -21.38 21.32
N GLY A 484 50.90 -20.46 21.25
CA GLY A 484 52.17 -20.56 21.96
C GLY A 484 52.03 -20.45 23.48
N SER A 485 51.12 -19.58 23.95
CA SER A 485 50.99 -19.29 25.38
C SER A 485 50.03 -20.22 26.13
N LEU A 486 48.99 -20.71 25.44
CA LEU A 486 47.97 -21.58 26.02
C LEU A 486 48.25 -23.07 25.80
N ASN A 487 49.21 -23.41 24.93
CA ASN A 487 49.51 -24.78 24.51
C ASN A 487 48.27 -25.51 23.95
N GLU A 488 47.36 -24.75 23.35
CA GLU A 488 46.17 -25.23 22.66
C GLU A 488 46.23 -24.75 21.20
N PRO A 489 46.07 -25.61 20.19
CA PRO A 489 46.05 -25.16 18.81
C PRO A 489 44.84 -24.25 18.54
N VAL A 490 45.12 -23.07 17.98
CA VAL A 490 44.13 -22.11 17.48
C VAL A 490 44.33 -21.97 15.97
N GLU A 491 43.77 -22.91 15.21
CA GLU A 491 43.85 -22.88 13.75
C GLU A 491 42.62 -22.18 13.17
N ILE A 492 42.83 -21.01 12.57
CA ILE A 492 41.77 -20.26 11.89
C ILE A 492 41.68 -20.73 10.45
N VAL A 493 40.53 -21.30 10.06
CA VAL A 493 40.30 -21.80 8.68
C VAL A 493 39.47 -20.85 7.84
N GLU A 494 38.67 -20.00 8.48
CA GLU A 494 37.86 -18.99 7.81
C GLU A 494 37.72 -17.80 8.73
N SER A 495 37.85 -16.59 8.19
CA SER A 495 37.52 -15.36 8.89
C SER A 495 36.90 -14.36 7.93
N SER A 496 35.90 -13.63 8.40
CA SER A 496 35.26 -12.54 7.67
C SER A 496 34.99 -11.38 8.61
N ILE A 497 34.91 -10.19 8.04
CA ILE A 497 34.51 -8.99 8.77
C ILE A 497 33.46 -8.25 7.96
N HIS A 498 32.39 -7.87 8.66
CA HIS A 498 31.25 -7.18 8.08
C HIS A 498 31.11 -5.82 8.74
N ARG A 499 30.93 -4.77 7.93
CA ARG A 499 30.47 -3.47 8.43
C ARG A 499 28.95 -3.57 8.59
N VAL A 500 28.46 -3.32 9.80
CA VAL A 500 27.07 -3.57 10.18
C VAL A 500 26.32 -2.27 10.38
N LEU A 501 25.10 -2.20 9.84
CA LEU A 501 24.14 -1.13 10.12
C LEU A 501 23.56 -1.35 11.52
N SER A 502 23.67 -0.36 12.41
CA SER A 502 23.25 -0.46 13.81
C SER A 502 21.84 -1.03 13.94
N ALA A 503 21.67 -2.03 14.82
CA ALA A 503 20.40 -2.71 15.00
C ALA A 503 19.34 -1.90 15.78
N ASP A 504 19.74 -0.84 16.49
CA ASP A 504 18.86 -0.15 17.45
C ASP A 504 19.04 1.40 17.50
N ASP A 505 19.79 2.09 16.62
CA ASP A 505 19.99 3.56 16.78
C ASP A 505 20.23 4.40 15.50
N GLU A 506 19.65 5.61 15.48
CA GLU A 506 19.71 6.65 14.42
C GLU A 506 21.03 7.46 14.43
N THR A 507 22.06 7.00 15.16
CA THR A 507 23.37 7.67 15.21
C THR A 507 24.43 6.91 14.42
N ALA A 508 25.04 7.60 13.45
CA ALA A 508 25.98 7.07 12.47
C ALA A 508 27.35 6.70 13.08
N HIS A 509 27.41 5.59 13.82
CA HIS A 509 28.67 4.93 14.16
C HIS A 509 28.76 3.57 13.46
N ASP A 510 29.85 3.36 12.73
CA ASP A 510 30.14 2.09 12.07
C ASP A 510 30.52 1.04 13.11
N TYR A 511 29.70 -0.01 13.23
CA TYR A 511 30.07 -1.21 13.97
C TYR A 511 30.58 -2.28 13.01
N PHE A 512 31.45 -3.15 13.52
CA PHE A 512 32.03 -4.28 12.81
C PHE A 512 31.61 -5.58 13.48
N LEU A 513 31.25 -6.56 12.66
CA LEU A 513 31.00 -7.93 13.08
C LEU A 513 32.04 -8.85 12.47
N GLY A 514 32.92 -9.39 13.31
CA GLY A 514 33.91 -10.40 12.94
C GLY A 514 33.33 -11.79 13.10
N VAL A 515 33.50 -12.65 12.09
CA VAL A 515 33.16 -14.07 12.16
C VAL A 515 34.45 -14.86 11.97
N VAL A 516 34.69 -15.85 12.82
CA VAL A 516 35.82 -16.76 12.69
C VAL A 516 35.39 -18.21 12.82
N ALA A 517 36.05 -19.10 12.09
CA ALA A 517 35.99 -20.53 12.25
C ALA A 517 37.34 -21.03 12.77
N VAL A 518 37.36 -21.60 13.97
CA VAL A 518 38.55 -22.19 14.58
C VAL A 518 38.40 -23.70 14.62
N VAL A 519 39.38 -24.43 14.08
CA VAL A 519 39.41 -25.89 14.13
C VAL A 519 40.03 -26.34 15.45
N GLY A 520 39.35 -27.27 16.11
CA GLY A 520 39.85 -28.00 17.27
C GLY A 520 39.69 -29.51 17.11
N ALA A 521 40.13 -30.26 18.12
CA ALA A 521 40.05 -31.73 18.12
C ALA A 521 38.62 -32.28 17.96
N ASP A 522 37.62 -31.53 18.45
CA ASP A 522 36.21 -31.91 18.44
C ASP A 522 35.43 -31.35 17.23
N GLY A 523 36.10 -30.68 16.29
CA GLY A 523 35.52 -30.08 15.09
C GLY A 523 35.73 -28.56 15.00
N THR A 524 35.02 -27.93 14.07
CA THR A 524 35.08 -26.49 13.82
C THR A 524 34.11 -25.74 14.74
N THR A 525 34.62 -24.73 15.45
CA THR A 525 33.82 -23.82 16.27
C THR A 525 33.79 -22.43 15.66
N TYR A 526 32.59 -21.88 15.50
CA TYR A 526 32.40 -20.51 15.04
C TYR A 526 32.41 -19.52 16.21
N GLY A 527 32.97 -18.33 16.04
CA GLY A 527 32.90 -17.24 17.01
C GLY A 527 32.52 -15.93 16.33
N VAL A 528 31.79 -15.07 17.06
CA VAL A 528 31.40 -13.74 16.59
C VAL A 528 31.90 -12.67 17.56
N GLY A 529 32.58 -11.66 17.04
CA GLY A 529 32.92 -10.44 17.77
C GLY A 529 32.14 -9.24 17.21
N TYR A 530 31.75 -8.31 18.07
CA TYR A 530 30.96 -7.14 17.68
C TYR A 530 31.45 -5.89 18.41
N ALA A 531 32.12 -4.99 17.69
CA ALA A 531 32.80 -3.82 18.23
C ALA A 531 32.78 -2.64 17.26
N SER A 532 33.06 -1.43 17.76
CA SER A 532 33.20 -0.21 16.94
C SER A 532 34.53 -0.14 16.16
N ASP A 533 35.43 -1.08 16.42
CA ASP A 533 36.72 -1.21 15.74
C ASP A 533 36.85 -2.59 15.10
N ALA A 534 37.37 -2.62 13.88
CA ALA A 534 37.48 -3.83 13.08
C ALA A 534 38.43 -4.87 13.70
N THR A 535 39.53 -4.42 14.28
CA THR A 535 40.52 -5.29 14.93
C THR A 535 39.91 -5.92 16.17
N ASN A 536 39.28 -5.13 17.03
CA ASN A 536 38.55 -5.64 18.20
C ASN A 536 37.51 -6.70 17.82
N ALA A 537 36.68 -6.44 16.81
CA ALA A 537 35.67 -7.39 16.36
C ALA A 537 36.30 -8.72 15.89
N GLN A 538 37.47 -8.68 15.25
CA GLN A 538 38.20 -9.88 14.85
C GLN A 538 38.79 -10.62 16.04
N LEU A 539 39.49 -9.95 16.96
CA LEU A 539 40.12 -10.59 18.11
C LEU A 539 39.07 -11.18 19.07
N ASP A 540 37.97 -10.46 19.31
CA ASP A 540 36.84 -10.92 20.14
C ASP A 540 36.13 -12.13 19.52
N SER A 541 36.11 -12.24 18.18
CA SER A 541 35.57 -13.41 17.50
C SER A 541 36.39 -14.68 17.80
N VAL A 542 37.72 -14.55 17.90
CA VAL A 542 38.62 -15.65 18.30
C VAL A 542 38.37 -16.06 19.74
N ILE A 543 38.29 -15.10 20.67
CA ILE A 543 37.94 -15.36 22.07
C ILE A 543 36.58 -16.07 22.17
N SER A 544 35.58 -15.58 21.43
CA SER A 544 34.24 -16.17 21.40
C SER A 544 34.24 -17.61 20.89
N SER A 545 35.04 -17.92 19.87
CA SER A 545 35.19 -19.29 19.40
C SER A 545 35.82 -20.20 20.45
N LEU A 546 36.87 -19.74 21.15
CA LEU A 546 37.52 -20.50 22.22
C LEU A 546 36.60 -20.74 23.42
N ASN A 547 35.86 -19.73 23.85
CA ASN A 547 34.89 -19.85 24.94
C ASN A 547 33.74 -20.80 24.59
N ARG A 548 33.20 -20.71 23.38
CA ARG A 548 32.19 -21.66 22.87
C ARG A 548 32.73 -23.09 22.79
N ARG A 549 33.97 -23.26 22.32
CA ARG A 549 34.67 -24.56 22.29
C ARG A 549 34.74 -25.13 23.70
N TRP A 550 35.23 -24.34 24.66
CA TRP A 550 35.34 -24.75 26.06
C TRP A 550 34.00 -25.18 26.68
N ARG A 551 32.92 -24.42 26.44
CA ARG A 551 31.58 -24.78 26.93
C ARG A 551 31.06 -26.08 26.29
N GLY A 552 31.35 -26.31 25.01
CA GLY A 552 31.06 -27.57 24.32
C GLY A 552 31.78 -28.76 24.95
N THR A 553 33.05 -28.59 25.32
CA THR A 553 33.87 -29.64 25.95
C THR A 553 33.52 -29.86 27.44
N ALA A 554 33.05 -28.83 28.15
CA ALA A 554 32.65 -28.93 29.56
C ALA A 554 31.42 -29.82 29.80
N VAL A 555 30.54 -29.98 28.81
CA VAL A 555 29.39 -30.91 28.85
C VAL A 555 29.83 -32.38 28.74
N LEU A 556 31.07 -32.65 28.31
CA LEU A 556 31.59 -34.00 28.05
C LEU A 556 32.57 -34.55 29.11
N ARG A 557 32.89 -33.80 30.19
CA ARG A 557 33.72 -34.33 31.30
C ARG A 557 32.85 -34.89 32.44
N PRO A 558 32.91 -36.20 32.77
CA PRO A 558 32.35 -36.68 34.03
C PRO A 558 33.15 -36.11 35.19
N LEU A 559 32.46 -35.56 36.18
CA LEU A 559 33.05 -35.14 37.46
C LEU A 559 33.83 -36.29 38.08
N ALA A 560 35.16 -36.17 38.11
CA ALA A 560 36.03 -37.10 38.80
C ALA A 560 35.75 -37.04 40.32
N ALA A 561 35.55 -38.22 40.92
CA ALA A 561 35.23 -38.39 42.33
C ALA A 561 36.32 -37.80 43.24
N GLY A 562 35.95 -36.79 44.03
CA GLY A 562 36.76 -36.22 45.11
C GLY A 562 36.26 -36.66 46.48
N SER A 563 36.94 -37.69 47.01
CA SER A 563 37.06 -38.14 48.41
C SER A 563 36.17 -37.51 49.48
N ALA A 564 35.31 -38.35 50.07
CA ALA A 564 34.84 -38.18 51.44
C ALA A 564 36.02 -38.28 52.41
N ALA A 565 36.31 -37.19 53.12
CA ALA A 565 37.05 -37.23 54.38
C ALA A 565 36.02 -37.11 55.52
N SER A 566 36.01 -38.15 56.36
CA SER A 566 35.15 -38.40 57.49
C SER A 566 35.52 -37.61 58.75
N ALA A 567 34.47 -37.31 59.53
CA ALA A 567 34.42 -37.14 61.00
C ALA A 567 35.21 -35.94 61.58
N SER A 568 34.61 -35.01 62.31
CA SER A 568 33.87 -35.15 63.58
C SER A 568 33.20 -33.84 63.95
#